data_AF-A0A4Y2JAX9-F1
#
_entry.id   AF-A0A4Y2JAX9-F1
#
_cell.length_a   1.000
_cell.length_b   1.000
_cell.length_c   1.000
_cell.angle_alpha   90.00
_cell.angle_beta   90.00
_cell.angle_gamma   90.00
#
_symmetry.space_group_name_H-M   'P 1'
#
loop_
_entity.id
_entity.type
_entity.pdbx_description
1 polymer ?
#
loop_
_entity_poly.entity_id
_entity_poly.type
_entity_poly.pdbx_seq_one_letter_code
_entity_poly.pdbx_strand_id
1 'polypeptide(L)'
;MAYILFKDDENYHQFVRIKVVTYIVDNWSRYQEFTPEQNVLEYRRSMIRPGTYGGELEISAFSELFGITIHVFRENERPVFTETPNSILIFFSAEI
;
A
#
# COMPACT_ATOMS: atom_id res chain seq x y z
N MET A 1 -1.38 -5.59 -2.81
CA MET A 1 0.05 -5.26 -3.00
C MET A 1 0.96 -6.46 -3.21
N ALA A 2 0.74 -7.63 -2.58
CA ALA A 2 1.64 -8.77 -2.83
C ALA A 2 1.67 -9.25 -4.29
N TYR A 3 0.55 -9.14 -5.02
CA TYR A 3 0.51 -9.33 -6.48
C TYR A 3 1.60 -8.53 -7.23
N ILE A 4 1.91 -7.32 -6.76
CA ILE A 4 2.89 -6.42 -7.39
C ILE A 4 4.32 -6.99 -7.32
N LEU A 5 4.68 -7.65 -6.22
CA LEU A 5 6.03 -8.19 -6.01
C LEU A 5 6.16 -9.65 -6.47
N PHE A 6 5.11 -10.44 -6.30
CA PHE A 6 5.20 -11.89 -6.39
C PHE A 6 4.36 -12.51 -7.52
N LYS A 7 3.73 -11.69 -8.38
CA LYS A 7 2.95 -12.16 -9.54
C LYS A 7 2.01 -13.31 -9.20
N ASP A 8 1.05 -13.02 -8.31
CA ASP A 8 -0.11 -13.88 -8.02
C ASP A 8 0.10 -15.07 -7.05
N ASP A 9 1.13 -15.05 -6.22
CA ASP A 9 1.20 -15.98 -5.08
C ASP A 9 0.51 -15.37 -3.84
N GLU A 10 -0.74 -15.80 -3.63
CA GLU A 10 -1.59 -15.38 -2.51
C GLU A 10 -0.91 -15.58 -1.13
N ASN A 11 0.03 -16.51 -1.02
CA ASN A 11 0.72 -16.80 0.24
C ASN A 11 1.58 -15.63 0.74
N TYR A 12 1.98 -14.70 -0.13
CA TYR A 12 2.78 -13.54 0.26
C TYR A 12 1.95 -12.33 0.69
N HIS A 13 0.62 -12.36 0.56
CA HIS A 13 -0.24 -11.23 0.95
C HIS A 13 -0.07 -10.86 2.42
N GLN A 14 0.00 -11.87 3.29
CA GLN A 14 0.20 -11.65 4.72
C GLN A 14 1.62 -11.19 5.02
N PHE A 15 2.63 -11.74 4.35
CA PHE A 15 4.02 -11.33 4.51
C PHE A 15 4.22 -9.84 4.16
N VAL A 16 3.75 -9.43 2.98
CA VAL A 16 3.85 -8.03 2.52
C VAL A 16 3.06 -7.11 3.45
N ARG A 17 1.85 -7.50 3.86
CA ARG A 17 1.05 -6.73 4.82
C ARG A 17 1.80 -6.50 6.14
N ILE A 18 2.38 -7.56 6.72
CA ILE A 18 3.15 -7.44 7.97
C ILE A 18 4.33 -6.50 7.79
N LYS A 19 5.05 -6.59 6.67
CA LYS A 19 6.20 -5.71 6.37
C LYS A 19 5.80 -4.24 6.27
N VAL A 20 4.74 -3.94 5.51
CA VAL A 20 4.23 -2.57 5.34
C VAL A 20 3.73 -2.00 6.66
N VAL A 21 2.90 -2.75 7.40
CA VAL A 21 2.38 -2.30 8.70
C VAL A 21 3.52 -2.07 9.70
N THR A 22 4.53 -2.95 9.72
CA THR A 22 5.71 -2.77 10.58
C THR A 22 6.47 -1.50 10.22
N TYR A 23 6.71 -1.25 8.93
CA TYR A 23 7.37 -0.01 8.48
C TYR A 23 6.60 1.25 8.91
N ILE A 24 5.28 1.23 8.83
CA ILE A 24 4.43 2.36 9.26
C ILE A 24 4.51 2.56 10.77
N VAL A 25 4.45 1.47 11.55
CA VAL A 25 4.58 1.50 13.01
C VAL A 25 5.94 2.05 13.43
N ASP A 26 7.03 1.62 12.78
CA ASP A 26 8.39 2.08 13.08
C ASP A 26 8.59 3.57 12.71
N ASN A 27 7.76 4.10 11.81
CA ASN A 27 7.78 5.50 11.35
C ASN A 27 6.50 6.26 11.75
N TRP A 28 5.85 5.86 12.85
CA TRP A 28 4.49 6.30 13.19
C TRP A 28 4.30 7.82 13.21
N SER A 29 5.28 8.57 13.70
CA SER A 29 5.22 10.04 13.77
C SER A 29 4.98 10.71 12.42
N ARG A 30 5.37 10.06 11.31
CA ARG A 30 5.13 10.55 9.95
C ARG A 30 3.76 10.15 9.41
N TYR A 31 3.19 9.06 9.90
CA TYR A 31 1.99 8.44 9.32
C TYR A 31 0.71 8.68 10.11
N GLN A 32 0.82 9.02 11.39
CA GLN A 32 -0.33 9.11 12.32
C GLN A 32 -1.45 10.06 11.87
N GLU A 33 -1.14 11.11 11.09
CA GLU A 33 -2.13 12.07 10.61
C GLU A 33 -2.93 11.57 9.40
N PHE A 34 -2.50 10.48 8.76
CA PHE A 34 -3.11 9.95 7.54
C PHE A 34 -4.03 8.74 7.80
N THR A 35 -4.27 8.40 9.06
CA THR A 35 -5.04 7.22 9.45
C THR A 35 -6.09 7.59 10.52
N PRO A 36 -7.28 6.97 10.51
CA PRO A 36 -8.32 7.28 11.49
C PRO A 36 -8.03 6.70 12.89
N GLU A 37 -7.13 5.73 13.02
CA GLU A 37 -6.78 5.12 14.29
C GLU A 37 -6.06 6.09 15.22
N GLN A 38 -6.43 6.06 16.51
CA GLN A 38 -5.98 7.06 17.47
C GLN A 38 -4.53 6.84 17.92
N ASN A 39 -4.03 5.61 17.78
CA ASN A 39 -2.68 5.25 18.19
C ASN A 39 -2.12 4.08 17.37
N VAL A 40 -0.80 3.94 17.46
CA VAL A 40 -0.01 2.94 16.74
C VAL A 40 -0.44 1.49 17.03
N LEU A 41 -0.94 1.20 18.23
CA LEU A 41 -1.35 -0.16 18.62
C LEU A 41 -2.70 -0.53 18.00
N GLU A 42 -3.62 0.42 17.91
CA GLU A 42 -4.90 0.27 17.21
C GLU A 42 -4.67 0.07 15.72
N TYR A 43 -3.87 0.95 15.11
CA TYR A 43 -3.49 0.84 13.70
C TYR A 43 -2.89 -0.55 13.40
N ARG A 44 -1.88 -0.97 14.18
CA ARG A 44 -1.25 -2.27 13.99
C ARG A 44 -2.25 -3.42 14.10
N ARG A 45 -3.15 -3.42 15.09
CA ARG A 45 -4.16 -4.48 15.26
C ARG A 45 -5.17 -4.50 14.13
N SER A 46 -5.62 -3.33 13.69
CA SER A 46 -6.57 -3.17 12.57
C SER A 46 -5.98 -3.71 11.27
N MET A 47 -4.74 -3.32 10.97
CA MET A 47 -4.16 -3.51 9.64
C MET A 47 -3.48 -4.86 9.42
N ILE A 48 -3.09 -5.59 10.48
CA ILE A 48 -2.61 -6.98 10.33
C ILE A 48 -3.75 -7.98 10.12
N ARG A 49 -4.99 -7.60 10.40
CA ARG A 49 -6.14 -8.51 10.32
C ARG A 49 -6.43 -8.88 8.85
N PRO A 50 -6.60 -10.17 8.53
CA PRO A 50 -7.10 -10.58 7.22
C PRO A 50 -8.46 -9.95 6.93
N GLY A 51 -8.67 -9.53 5.69
CA GLY A 51 -9.91 -8.85 5.27
C GLY A 51 -9.94 -7.33 5.48
N THR A 52 -8.93 -6.73 6.16
CA THR A 52 -8.81 -5.27 6.23
C THR A 52 -8.20 -4.73 4.94
N TYR A 53 -8.86 -3.79 4.28
CA TYR A 53 -8.33 -3.13 3.08
C TYR A 53 -7.24 -2.12 3.44
N GLY A 54 -6.19 -2.05 2.61
CA GLY A 54 -5.21 -0.97 2.66
C GLY A 54 -5.61 0.14 1.69
N GLY A 55 -5.18 1.37 1.98
CA GLY A 55 -5.44 2.56 1.18
C GLY A 55 -4.15 3.25 0.71
N GLU A 56 -4.26 4.55 0.45
CA GLU A 56 -3.17 5.39 -0.07
C GLU A 56 -1.97 5.43 0.88
N LEU A 57 -2.21 5.43 2.20
CA LEU A 57 -1.16 5.39 3.22
C LEU A 57 -0.28 4.14 3.05
N GLU A 58 -0.88 2.95 2.97
CA GLU A 58 -0.13 1.72 2.79
C GLU A 58 0.57 1.67 1.43
N ILE A 59 -0.01 2.26 0.37
CA ILE A 59 0.61 2.31 -0.96
C ILE A 59 1.88 3.15 -0.91
N SER A 60 1.82 4.31 -0.26
CA SER A 60 2.96 5.20 -0.06
C SER A 60 4.05 4.51 0.77
N ALA A 61 3.68 3.91 1.91
CA ALA A 61 4.62 3.15 2.74
C ALA A 61 5.27 1.98 2.01
N PHE A 62 4.50 1.25 1.19
CA PHE A 62 5.00 0.17 0.36
C PHE A 62 5.99 0.68 -0.71
N SER A 63 5.66 1.79 -1.38
CA SER A 63 6.51 2.43 -2.39
C SER A 63 7.90 2.74 -1.82
N GLU A 64 7.93 3.36 -0.63
CA GLU A 64 9.18 3.67 0.06
C GLU A 64 9.94 2.43 0.52
N LEU A 65 9.24 1.49 1.17
CA LEU A 65 9.85 0.29 1.74
C LEU A 65 10.55 -0.57 0.69
N PHE A 66 9.97 -0.67 -0.51
CA PHE A 66 10.51 -1.51 -1.59
C PHE A 66 11.28 -0.73 -2.65
N GLY A 67 11.37 0.61 -2.55
CA GLY A 67 12.05 1.45 -3.55
C GLY A 67 11.39 1.39 -4.93
N ILE A 68 10.06 1.31 -4.95
CA ILE A 68 9.25 1.16 -6.16
C ILE A 68 8.38 2.40 -6.32
N THR A 69 8.26 2.94 -7.53
CA THR A 69 7.32 4.03 -7.80
C THR A 69 5.96 3.44 -8.20
N ILE A 70 4.89 3.77 -7.48
CA ILE A 70 3.54 3.31 -7.81
C ILE A 70 2.75 4.45 -8.45
N HIS A 71 2.21 4.20 -9.63
CA HIS A 71 1.23 5.07 -10.27
C HIS A 71 -0.14 4.40 -10.20
N VAL A 72 -1.10 5.08 -9.57
CA VAL A 72 -2.48 4.62 -9.44
C VAL A 72 -3.33 5.40 -10.44
N PHE A 73 -4.05 4.69 -11.31
CA PHE A 73 -4.98 5.28 -12.27
C PHE A 73 -6.41 4.92 -11.90
N ARG A 74 -7.28 5.93 -11.90
CA ARG A 74 -8.73 5.74 -11.83
C ARG A 74 -9.29 5.71 -13.25
N GLU A 75 -10.42 5.03 -13.41
CA GLU A 75 -11.06 4.70 -14.70
C GLU A 75 -11.35 5.89 -15.64
N ASN A 76 -11.29 7.13 -15.13
CA ASN A 76 -11.51 8.36 -15.90
C ASN A 76 -10.27 9.28 -15.98
N GLU A 77 -9.12 8.86 -15.46
CA GLU A 77 -7.89 9.64 -15.48
C GLU A 77 -7.01 9.18 -16.65
N ARG A 78 -6.57 10.14 -17.49
CA ARG A 78 -5.61 9.81 -18.55
C ARG A 78 -4.24 9.59 -17.92
N PRO A 79 -3.62 8.42 -18.12
CA PRO A 79 -2.27 8.21 -17.65
C PRO A 79 -1.30 9.18 -18.32
N VAL A 80 -0.58 9.97 -17.53
CA VAL A 80 0.59 10.70 -18.01
C VAL A 80 1.80 9.90 -17.58
N PHE A 81 2.41 9.17 -18.52
CA PHE A 81 3.59 8.37 -18.23
C PHE A 81 4.83 9.26 -18.27
N THR A 82 5.58 9.27 -17.17
CA THR A 82 7.00 9.63 -17.18
C THR A 82 7.74 8.33 -16.91
N GLU A 83 8.57 7.89 -17.85
CA GLU A 83 9.32 6.64 -17.68
C GLU A 83 10.40 6.85 -16.61
N THR A 84 10.12 6.36 -15.40
CA THR A 84 11.12 6.23 -14.34
C THR A 84 11.47 4.76 -14.12
N PRO A 85 12.74 4.41 -13.87
CA PRO A 85 13.12 3.07 -13.48
C PRO A 85 12.32 2.60 -12.25
N ASN A 86 11.88 1.34 -12.23
CA ASN A 86 11.10 0.72 -11.14
C ASN A 86 9.67 1.27 -10.94
N SER A 87 9.04 1.81 -11.98
CA SER A 87 7.62 2.18 -11.94
C SER A 87 6.68 1.00 -12.16
N ILE A 88 5.62 0.93 -11.35
CA ILE A 88 4.53 -0.03 -11.48
C ILE A 88 3.21 0.73 -11.62
N LEU A 89 2.43 0.32 -12.62
CA LEU A 89 1.13 0.90 -12.94
C LEU A 89 0.02 0.03 -12.34
N ILE A 90 -0.89 0.64 -11.60
CA ILE A 90 -2.07 -0.02 -11.01
C ILE A 90 -3.33 0.68 -11.51
N PHE A 91 -4.22 -0.07 -12.13
CA PHE A 91 -5.53 0.41 -12.57
C PHE A 91 -6.60 -0.11 -11.60
N PHE A 92 -7.39 0.80 -11.03
CA PHE A 92 -8.59 0.43 -10.27
C PHE A 92 -9.82 0.67 -11.17
N SER A 93 -10.59 -0.38 -11.42
CA SER A 93 -11.96 -0.26 -11.92
C SER A 93 -12.88 -0.23 -10.70
N ALA A 94 -13.73 0.78 -10.62
CA ALA A 94 -14.74 0.85 -9.58
C ALA A 94 -16.01 0.22 -10.15
N GLU A 95 -16.34 -1.00 -9.74
CA GLU A 95 -17.69 -1.51 -9.96
C GLU A 95 -18.66 -0.66 -9.11
N ILE A 96 -19.49 0.12 -9.79
CA ILE A 96 -20.57 0.95 -9.22
C ILE A 96 -21.82 0.08 -9.01
#